data_AF-A0A817P2U6-F1
#
_entry.id   AF-A0A817P2U6-F1
#
_cell.length_a   1.000
_cell.length_b   1.000
_cell.length_c   1.000
_cell.angle_alpha   90.00
_cell.angle_beta   90.00
_cell.angle_gamma   90.00
#
_symmetry.space_group_name_H-M   'P 1'
#
loop_
_entity.id
_entity.type
_entity.pdbx_description
1 polymer ?
#
loop_
_entity_poly.entity_id
_entity_poly.type
_entity_poly.pdbx_seq_one_letter_code
_entity_poly.pdbx_strand_id
1 'polypeptide(L)'
;MCRIEELPNEIIYRIFDNIDVNSIVNLSYTSGRFYYCRNNYNSYKLNFESTSKEYFDFISRIIHPKNIKSLKLFDDDYTPGQIKSFIKNFQIDKLNRLKYLKLIKINENDLESILKHLINNRLNYLEIEYRQYFTILNQSTILILQNLLAFETLQEVNLDMRSYQYDFVQWPQSNYIQNMTLCN
;
A
#
# COMPACT_ATOMS: atom_id res chain seq x y z
N MET A 1 27.66 8.89 27.72
CA MET A 1 27.39 8.68 26.29
C MET A 1 26.48 7.46 26.21
N CYS A 2 25.21 7.62 25.86
CA CYS A 2 24.27 6.49 25.77
C CYS A 2 24.55 5.72 24.46
N ARG A 3 24.71 4.40 24.54
CA ARG A 3 24.94 3.56 23.36
C ARG A 3 23.60 3.22 22.72
N ILE A 4 23.57 3.10 21.39
CA ILE A 4 22.35 2.70 20.67
C ILE A 4 21.82 1.33 21.14
N GLU A 5 22.72 0.49 21.65
CA GLU A 5 22.43 -0.82 22.24
C GLU A 5 21.72 -0.74 23.59
N GLU A 6 21.65 0.42 24.23
CA GLU A 6 20.97 0.63 25.52
C GLU A 6 19.57 1.21 25.34
N LEU A 7 19.20 1.65 24.12
CA LEU A 7 17.92 2.30 23.86
C LEU A 7 16.77 1.30 23.91
N PRO A 8 15.64 1.61 24.57
CA PRO A 8 14.43 0.78 24.53
C PRO A 8 13.98 0.47 23.09
N ASN A 9 13.34 -0.68 22.89
CA ASN A 9 12.91 -1.10 21.55
C ASN A 9 11.94 -0.09 20.92
N GLU A 10 11.14 0.60 21.73
CA GLU A 10 10.22 1.66 21.31
C GLU A 10 10.96 2.82 20.63
N ILE A 11 12.16 3.15 21.11
CA ILE A 11 13.00 4.18 20.50
C ILE A 11 13.56 3.68 19.17
N ILE A 12 13.97 2.41 19.09
CA ILE A 12 14.40 1.79 17.83
C ILE A 12 13.26 1.77 16.80
N TYR A 13 12.04 1.45 17.21
CA TYR A 13 10.87 1.48 16.33
C TYR A 13 10.55 2.90 15.85
N ARG A 14 10.70 3.92 16.70
CA ARG A 14 10.59 5.33 16.26
C ARG A 14 11.67 5.72 15.27
N ILE A 15 12.88 5.17 15.37
CA ILE A 15 13.92 5.35 14.35
C ILE A 15 13.45 4.69 13.04
N PHE A 16 12.96 3.44 13.10
CA PHE A 16 12.45 2.71 11.95
C PHE A 16 11.27 3.41 11.25
N ASP A 17 10.40 4.11 11.99
CA ASP A 17 9.30 4.89 11.40
C ASP A 17 9.77 6.03 10.47
N ASN A 18 11.04 6.44 10.61
CA ASN A 18 11.65 7.60 9.93
C ASN A 18 12.74 7.23 8.91
N ILE A 19 13.01 5.94 8.69
CA ILE A 19 13.98 5.47 7.68
C ILE A 19 13.31 4.52 6.70
N ASP A 20 13.92 4.35 5.52
CA ASP A 20 13.40 3.45 4.49
C ASP A 20 13.64 1.96 4.84
N VAL A 21 12.85 1.09 4.21
CA VAL A 21 12.90 -0.36 4.50
C VAL A 21 14.27 -0.98 4.21
N ASN A 22 15.01 -0.49 3.21
CA ASN A 22 16.35 -0.98 2.91
C ASN A 22 17.31 -0.66 4.05
N SER A 23 17.25 0.57 4.58
CA SER A 23 18.01 0.97 5.77
C SER A 23 17.68 0.11 6.99
N ILE A 24 16.40 -0.21 7.24
CA ILE A 24 15.99 -1.11 8.34
C ILE A 24 16.60 -2.51 8.14
N VAL A 25 16.53 -3.04 6.91
CA VAL A 25 17.08 -4.36 6.59
C VAL A 25 18.60 -4.36 6.73
N ASN A 26 19.30 -3.32 6.27
CA ASN A 26 20.75 -3.24 6.40
C ASN A 26 21.20 -3.13 7.86
N LEU A 27 20.51 -2.33 8.68
CA LEU A 27 20.75 -2.26 10.12
C LEU A 27 20.55 -3.61 10.80
N SER A 28 19.60 -4.41 10.33
CA SER A 28 19.36 -5.74 10.90
C SER A 28 20.51 -6.73 10.69
N TYR A 29 21.41 -6.47 9.74
CA TYR A 29 22.61 -7.28 9.54
C TYR A 29 23.79 -6.87 10.42
N THR A 30 23.73 -5.70 11.09
CA THR A 30 24.85 -5.20 11.91
C THR A 30 24.79 -5.68 13.35
N SER A 31 23.60 -5.99 13.89
CA SER A 31 23.46 -6.50 15.25
C SER A 31 22.25 -7.42 15.43
N GLY A 32 22.38 -8.40 16.34
CA GLY A 32 21.28 -9.27 16.76
C GLY A 32 20.09 -8.49 17.35
N ARG A 33 20.35 -7.34 17.98
CA ARG A 33 19.31 -6.45 18.52
C ARG A 33 18.47 -5.83 17.40
N PHE A 34 19.10 -5.29 16.36
CA PHE A 34 18.37 -4.73 15.21
C PHE A 34 17.66 -5.82 14.41
N TYR A 35 18.26 -7.01 14.30
CA TYR A 35 17.59 -8.18 13.74
C TYR A 35 16.30 -8.52 14.48
N TYR A 36 16.37 -8.60 15.82
CA TYR A 36 15.20 -8.81 16.67
C TYR A 36 14.16 -7.69 16.50
N CYS A 37 14.60 -6.43 16.50
CA CYS A 37 13.71 -5.28 16.32
C CYS A 37 13.00 -5.33 14.97
N ARG A 38 13.71 -5.57 13.87
CA ARG A 38 13.13 -5.69 12.52
C ARG A 38 12.04 -6.78 12.47
N ASN A 39 12.32 -7.95 13.05
CA ASN A 39 11.37 -9.06 13.02
C ASN A 39 10.08 -8.79 13.82
N ASN A 40 10.13 -7.91 14.82
CA ASN A 40 8.98 -7.50 15.62
C ASN A 40 8.35 -6.18 15.15
N TYR A 41 9.03 -5.44 14.28
CA TYR A 41 8.54 -4.20 13.72
C TYR A 41 7.37 -4.47 12.76
N ASN A 42 6.35 -3.62 12.85
CA ASN A 42 5.02 -3.91 12.31
C ASN A 42 4.34 -2.69 11.65
N SER A 43 5.15 -1.70 11.30
CA SER A 43 4.75 -0.40 10.74
C SER A 43 5.53 -0.11 9.44
N TYR A 44 5.79 -1.13 8.61
CA TYR A 44 6.56 -0.95 7.39
C TYR A 44 5.85 -0.05 6.38
N LYS A 45 6.61 0.86 5.78
CA LYS A 45 6.19 1.71 4.68
C LYS A 45 6.94 1.26 3.43
N LEU A 46 6.27 0.51 2.56
CA LEU A 46 6.86 0.02 1.33
C LEU A 46 6.53 0.97 0.19
N ASN A 47 7.57 1.47 -0.46
CA ASN A 47 7.45 2.21 -1.71
C ASN A 47 8.15 1.43 -2.82
N PHE A 48 7.37 0.94 -3.77
CA PHE A 48 7.87 0.23 -4.95
C PHE A 48 7.81 1.08 -6.23
N GLU A 49 7.62 2.39 -6.09
CA GLU A 49 7.77 3.36 -7.17
C GLU A 49 9.20 3.31 -7.74
N SER A 50 9.31 2.96 -9.02
CA SER A 50 10.59 2.86 -9.74
C SER A 50 11.64 1.92 -9.12
N THR A 51 11.23 0.88 -8.40
CA THR A 51 12.17 -0.10 -7.81
C THR A 51 12.53 -1.22 -8.78
N SER A 52 13.78 -1.72 -8.71
CA SER A 52 14.19 -2.90 -9.47
C SER A 52 13.42 -4.15 -9.04
N LYS A 53 13.24 -5.10 -9.97
CA LYS A 53 12.63 -6.40 -9.67
C LYS A 53 13.38 -7.17 -8.59
N GLU A 54 14.70 -7.12 -8.60
CA GLU A 54 15.53 -7.77 -7.58
C GLU A 54 15.26 -7.22 -6.18
N TYR A 55 15.17 -5.89 -6.05
CA TYR A 55 14.83 -5.25 -4.79
C TYR A 55 13.41 -5.60 -4.34
N PHE A 56 12.45 -5.58 -5.27
CA PHE A 56 11.08 -6.00 -5.01
C PHE A 56 11.03 -7.43 -4.47
N ASP A 57 11.65 -8.39 -5.16
CA ASP A 57 11.68 -9.80 -4.77
C ASP A 57 12.39 -10.01 -3.42
N PHE A 58 13.47 -9.25 -3.17
CA PHE A 58 14.20 -9.26 -1.91
C PHE A 58 13.31 -8.80 -0.73
N ILE A 59 12.67 -7.64 -0.85
CA ILE A 59 11.77 -7.13 0.18
C ILE A 59 10.58 -8.07 0.40
N SER A 60 10.05 -8.66 -0.67
CA SER A 60 8.94 -9.64 -0.62
C SER A 60 9.25 -10.86 0.24
N ARG A 61 10.51 -11.29 0.29
CA ARG A 61 10.94 -12.45 1.09
C ARG A 61 11.17 -12.11 2.55
N ILE A 62 11.49 -10.86 2.86
CA ILE A 62 11.90 -10.43 4.21
C ILE A 62 10.73 -9.86 5.00
N ILE A 63 9.85 -9.10 4.34
CA ILE A 63 8.78 -8.36 5.01
C ILE A 63 7.47 -9.14 4.91
N HIS A 64 6.98 -9.60 6.06
CA HIS A 64 5.70 -10.28 6.14
C HIS A 64 4.53 -9.30 5.87
N PRO A 65 3.53 -9.65 5.02
CA PRO A 65 2.44 -8.75 4.65
C PRO A 65 1.70 -8.09 5.84
N LYS A 66 1.42 -8.87 6.90
CA LYS A 66 0.79 -8.39 8.15
C LYS A 66 1.49 -7.21 8.84
N ASN A 67 2.75 -6.95 8.52
CA ASN A 67 3.56 -5.89 9.13
C ASN A 67 3.58 -4.61 8.26
N ILE A 68 2.91 -4.62 7.10
CA ILE A 68 2.85 -3.49 6.16
C ILE A 68 1.72 -2.55 6.59
N LYS A 69 2.08 -1.27 6.79
CA LYS A 69 1.16 -0.19 7.13
C LYS A 69 0.90 0.75 5.95
N SER A 70 1.89 0.94 5.09
CA SER A 70 1.78 1.75 3.87
C SER A 70 2.36 0.98 2.70
N LEU A 71 1.66 1.02 1.57
CA LEU A 71 2.06 0.37 0.33
C LEU A 71 1.83 1.30 -0.86
N LYS A 72 2.89 1.49 -1.65
CA LYS A 72 2.80 2.12 -2.97
C LYS A 72 3.26 1.11 -4.02
N LEU A 73 2.43 0.85 -5.01
CA LEU A 73 2.74 -0.01 -6.15
C LEU A 73 2.65 0.78 -7.46
N PHE A 74 3.53 0.44 -8.39
CA PHE A 74 3.68 1.12 -9.66
C PHE A 74 3.76 0.07 -10.76
N ASP A 75 2.94 0.18 -11.80
CA ASP A 75 3.02 -0.70 -12.97
C ASP A 75 3.22 0.16 -14.22
N ASP A 76 4.40 0.74 -14.33
CA ASP A 76 4.80 1.58 -15.45
C ASP A 76 5.72 0.85 -16.43
N ASP A 77 6.21 1.59 -17.42
CA ASP A 77 7.08 1.04 -18.46
C ASP A 77 8.45 0.61 -17.91
N TYR A 78 8.89 1.16 -16.77
CA TYR A 78 10.13 0.75 -16.09
C TYR A 78 9.95 -0.46 -15.17
N THR A 79 8.73 -0.71 -14.68
CA THR A 79 8.40 -1.81 -13.73
C THR A 79 7.20 -2.65 -14.19
N PRO A 80 7.19 -3.16 -15.44
CA PRO A 80 6.01 -3.80 -16.01
C PRO A 80 5.62 -5.08 -15.26
N GLY A 81 4.36 -5.18 -14.87
CA GLY A 81 3.78 -6.32 -14.16
C GLY A 81 4.18 -6.42 -12.69
N GLN A 82 4.70 -5.35 -12.09
CA GLN A 82 5.03 -5.31 -10.66
C GLN A 82 3.78 -5.53 -9.79
N ILE A 83 2.67 -4.86 -10.09
CA ILE A 83 1.40 -5.04 -9.35
C ILE A 83 0.94 -6.50 -9.42
N LYS A 84 0.90 -7.07 -10.63
CA LYS A 84 0.55 -8.48 -10.84
C LYS A 84 1.49 -9.43 -10.10
N SER A 85 2.79 -9.12 -10.05
CA SER A 85 3.78 -9.89 -9.30
C SER A 85 3.56 -9.77 -7.80
N PHE A 86 3.20 -8.59 -7.31
CA PHE A 86 2.80 -8.36 -5.92
C PHE A 86 1.58 -9.20 -5.56
N ILE A 87 0.51 -9.18 -6.36
CA ILE A 87 -0.69 -9.98 -6.11
C ILE A 87 -0.37 -11.48 -6.01
N LYS A 88 0.56 -11.98 -6.84
CA LYS A 88 0.97 -13.38 -6.81
C LYS A 88 1.85 -13.76 -5.64
N ASN A 89 2.79 -12.88 -5.27
CA ASN A 89 3.85 -13.19 -4.31
C ASN A 89 3.48 -12.77 -2.88
N PHE A 90 2.68 -11.72 -2.73
CA PHE A 90 2.19 -11.25 -1.45
C PHE A 90 0.78 -11.78 -1.18
N GLN A 91 0.61 -12.35 0.00
CA GLN A 91 -0.70 -12.74 0.53
C GLN A 91 -1.47 -11.47 0.90
N ILE A 92 -2.15 -10.85 -0.09
CA ILE A 92 -2.89 -9.58 0.06
C ILE A 92 -3.95 -9.68 1.16
N ASP A 93 -4.57 -10.85 1.29
CA ASP A 93 -5.49 -11.20 2.38
C ASP A 93 -4.89 -10.99 3.78
N LYS A 94 -3.56 -10.97 3.90
CA LYS A 94 -2.84 -10.73 5.15
C LYS A 94 -2.43 -9.28 5.37
N LEU A 95 -2.82 -8.33 4.52
CA LEU A 95 -2.54 -6.90 4.68
C LEU A 95 -3.47 -6.22 5.71
N ASN A 96 -3.73 -6.88 6.84
CA ASN A 96 -4.69 -6.46 7.86
C ASN A 96 -4.34 -5.15 8.60
N ARG A 97 -3.09 -4.70 8.49
CA ARG A 97 -2.60 -3.43 9.08
C ARG A 97 -2.46 -2.31 8.06
N LEU A 98 -2.80 -2.55 6.81
CA LEU A 98 -2.66 -1.56 5.75
C LEU A 98 -3.57 -0.37 6.05
N LYS A 99 -2.94 0.81 6.09
CA LYS A 99 -3.59 2.12 6.31
C LYS A 99 -3.50 3.02 5.10
N TYR A 100 -2.44 2.88 4.31
CA TYR A 100 -2.19 3.72 3.14
C TYR A 100 -1.94 2.83 1.93
N LEU A 101 -2.74 3.03 0.90
CA LEU A 101 -2.57 2.34 -0.37
C LEU A 101 -2.52 3.35 -1.52
N LYS A 102 -1.46 3.28 -2.31
CA LYS A 102 -1.34 3.99 -3.59
C LYS A 102 -1.08 2.97 -4.71
N LEU A 103 -1.95 2.97 -5.70
CA LEU A 103 -1.86 2.12 -6.89
C LEU A 103 -1.75 3.01 -8.11
N ILE A 104 -0.71 2.83 -8.91
CA ILE A 104 -0.42 3.71 -10.03
C ILE A 104 -0.26 2.92 -11.32
N LYS A 105 -0.87 3.43 -12.40
CA LYS A 105 -0.97 2.78 -13.71
C LYS A 105 -1.55 1.36 -13.63
N ILE A 106 -2.45 1.13 -12.67
CA ILE A 106 -3.07 -0.17 -12.45
C ILE A 106 -4.10 -0.48 -13.53
N ASN A 107 -4.22 -1.77 -13.91
CA ASN A 107 -5.29 -2.27 -14.75
C ASN A 107 -6.47 -2.77 -13.89
N GLU A 108 -7.65 -2.88 -14.50
CA GLU A 108 -8.87 -3.28 -13.80
C GLU A 108 -8.79 -4.65 -13.11
N ASN A 109 -8.27 -5.68 -13.79
CA ASN A 109 -8.24 -7.04 -13.23
C ASN A 109 -7.40 -7.11 -11.95
N ASP A 110 -6.25 -6.42 -11.96
CA ASP A 110 -5.36 -6.33 -10.82
C ASP A 110 -5.98 -5.45 -9.72
N LEU A 111 -6.68 -4.37 -10.09
CA LEU A 111 -7.41 -3.53 -9.13
C LEU A 111 -8.49 -4.33 -8.41
N GLU A 112 -9.39 -4.97 -9.15
CA GLU A 112 -10.47 -5.79 -8.59
C GLU A 112 -9.91 -6.86 -7.64
N SER A 113 -8.82 -7.53 -8.05
CA SER A 113 -8.15 -8.54 -7.23
C SER A 113 -7.64 -7.96 -5.91
N ILE A 114 -6.99 -6.80 -5.94
CA ILE A 114 -6.51 -6.13 -4.73
C ILE A 114 -7.70 -5.72 -3.86
N LEU A 115 -8.66 -4.98 -4.41
CA LEU A 115 -9.74 -4.38 -3.62
C LEU A 115 -10.62 -5.43 -2.92
N LYS A 116 -10.87 -6.59 -3.54
CA LYS A 116 -11.60 -7.72 -2.91
C LYS A 116 -11.01 -8.14 -1.57
N HIS A 117 -9.69 -8.06 -1.42
CA HIS A 117 -9.01 -8.40 -0.18
C HIS A 117 -8.95 -7.26 0.84
N LEU A 118 -9.32 -6.04 0.45
CA LEU A 118 -9.29 -4.86 1.32
C LEU A 118 -10.65 -4.55 1.96
N ILE A 119 -11.71 -5.31 1.65
CA ILE A 119 -13.07 -5.06 2.16
C ILE A 119 -13.16 -5.08 3.69
N ASN A 120 -12.26 -5.80 4.37
CA ASN A 120 -12.20 -5.85 5.83
C ASN A 120 -11.06 -5.01 6.43
N ASN A 121 -10.35 -4.25 5.60
CA ASN A 121 -9.27 -3.40 6.08
C ASN A 121 -9.81 -2.11 6.69
N ARG A 122 -8.92 -1.42 7.40
CA ARG A 122 -9.19 -0.12 8.00
C ARG A 122 -8.32 0.93 7.33
N LEU A 123 -8.50 1.10 6.02
CA LEU A 123 -7.73 2.08 5.23
C LEU A 123 -8.04 3.49 5.71
N ASN A 124 -7.01 4.32 5.74
CA ASN A 124 -7.10 5.76 6.02
C ASN A 124 -6.90 6.58 4.75
N TYR A 125 -6.10 6.06 3.81
CA TYR A 125 -5.76 6.70 2.55
C TYR A 125 -5.86 5.70 1.40
N LEU A 126 -6.51 6.11 0.31
CA LEU A 126 -6.57 5.38 -0.94
C LEU A 126 -6.27 6.30 -2.11
N GLU A 127 -5.28 5.93 -2.93
CA GLU A 127 -5.02 6.58 -4.21
C GLU A 127 -4.97 5.56 -5.34
N ILE A 128 -5.71 5.83 -6.41
CA ILE A 128 -5.79 4.98 -7.59
C ILE A 128 -5.59 5.85 -8.83
N GLU A 129 -4.50 5.58 -9.54
CA GLU A 129 -4.22 6.10 -10.86
C GLU A 129 -4.27 4.96 -11.88
N TYR A 130 -5.11 5.11 -12.90
CA TYR A 130 -5.36 4.07 -13.90
C TYR A 130 -4.39 4.16 -15.07
N ARG A 131 -4.19 3.03 -15.76
CA ARG A 131 -3.47 3.04 -17.03
C ARG A 131 -4.32 3.73 -18.12
N GLN A 132 -3.72 4.65 -18.89
CA GLN A 132 -4.37 5.61 -19.80
C GLN A 132 -5.32 5.05 -20.87
N TYR A 133 -5.32 3.74 -21.15
CA TYR A 133 -6.17 3.11 -22.17
C TYR A 133 -7.45 2.48 -21.61
N PHE A 134 -7.69 2.62 -20.32
CA PHE A 134 -8.82 2.03 -19.65
C PHE A 134 -10.03 2.97 -19.68
N THR A 135 -11.21 2.50 -20.09
CA THR A 135 -12.37 3.39 -20.34
C THR A 135 -13.55 3.18 -19.40
N ILE A 136 -13.75 1.98 -18.82
CA ILE A 136 -14.94 1.65 -18.01
C ILE A 136 -14.60 0.54 -17.01
N LEU A 137 -14.73 0.77 -15.69
CA LEU A 137 -14.63 -0.35 -14.74
C LEU A 137 -15.91 -1.17 -14.73
N ASN A 138 -15.75 -2.46 -14.53
CA ASN A 138 -16.83 -3.39 -14.37
C ASN A 138 -17.63 -3.10 -13.08
N GLN A 139 -18.87 -3.60 -13.06
CA GLN A 139 -19.79 -3.40 -11.95
C GLN A 139 -19.28 -3.96 -10.62
N SER A 140 -18.51 -5.07 -10.66
CA SER A 140 -17.92 -5.67 -9.47
C SER A 140 -16.94 -4.70 -8.79
N THR A 141 -16.03 -4.11 -9.57
CA THR A 141 -15.03 -3.15 -9.10
C THR A 141 -15.69 -1.87 -8.59
N ILE A 142 -16.73 -1.38 -9.27
CA ILE A 142 -17.56 -0.26 -8.81
C ILE A 142 -18.12 -0.54 -7.40
N LEU A 143 -18.80 -1.67 -7.23
CA LEU A 143 -19.44 -2.02 -5.96
C LEU A 143 -18.42 -2.16 -4.83
N ILE A 144 -17.26 -2.75 -5.10
CA ILE A 144 -16.20 -2.87 -4.10
C ILE A 144 -15.66 -1.48 -3.73
N LEU A 145 -15.40 -0.62 -4.71
CA LEU A 145 -14.96 0.75 -4.46
C LEU A 145 -15.98 1.52 -3.62
N GLN A 146 -17.27 1.43 -3.93
CA GLN A 146 -18.33 2.08 -3.15
C GLN A 146 -18.33 1.61 -1.68
N ASN A 147 -18.15 0.31 -1.44
CA ASN A 147 -18.03 -0.23 -0.09
C ASN A 147 -16.78 0.30 0.64
N LEU A 148 -15.65 0.41 -0.04
CA LEU A 148 -14.42 0.98 0.53
C LEU A 148 -14.59 2.47 0.87
N LEU A 149 -15.26 3.23 0.00
CA LEU A 149 -15.53 4.65 0.21
C LEU A 149 -16.43 4.92 1.41
N ALA A 150 -17.20 3.92 1.85
CA ALA A 150 -18.04 3.99 3.04
C ALA A 150 -17.30 3.68 4.35
N PHE A 151 -16.00 3.35 4.30
CA PHE A 151 -15.22 3.03 5.49
C PHE A 151 -15.14 4.21 6.45
N GLU A 152 -15.44 3.95 7.72
CA GLU A 152 -15.34 4.98 8.78
C GLU A 152 -13.92 5.49 9.00
N THR A 153 -12.93 4.68 8.63
CA THR A 153 -11.52 5.04 8.80
C THR A 153 -10.94 5.78 7.61
N LEU A 154 -11.60 5.75 6.44
CA LEU A 154 -11.07 6.33 5.21
C LEU A 154 -11.28 7.84 5.22
N GLN A 155 -10.16 8.57 5.29
CA GLN A 155 -10.14 10.02 5.44
C GLN A 155 -9.71 10.72 4.16
N GLU A 156 -8.91 10.06 3.33
CA GLU A 156 -8.33 10.66 2.13
C GLU A 156 -8.48 9.74 0.92
N VAL A 157 -9.00 10.29 -0.17
CA VAL A 157 -9.23 9.58 -1.42
C VAL A 157 -8.72 10.41 -2.59
N ASN A 158 -7.87 9.81 -3.42
CA ASN A 158 -7.43 10.40 -4.67
C ASN A 158 -7.70 9.43 -5.84
N LEU A 159 -8.58 9.81 -6.75
CA LEU A 159 -8.96 8.99 -7.89
C LEU A 159 -8.64 9.72 -9.18
N ASP A 160 -7.92 9.05 -10.07
CA ASP A 160 -7.76 9.51 -11.44
C ASP A 160 -9.06 9.27 -12.23
N MET A 161 -9.74 10.35 -12.58
CA MET A 161 -11.00 10.35 -13.30
C MET A 161 -10.82 10.65 -14.80
N ARG A 162 -9.59 10.91 -15.28
CA ARG A 162 -9.27 11.24 -16.68
C ARG A 162 -9.84 10.26 -17.71
N SER A 163 -10.06 9.02 -17.30
CA SER A 163 -10.46 7.91 -18.15
C SER A 163 -11.97 7.64 -18.15
N TYR A 164 -12.79 8.29 -17.30
CA TYR A 164 -14.16 7.86 -17.04
C TYR A 164 -15.24 8.86 -17.45
N GLN A 165 -16.36 8.31 -17.95
CA GLN A 165 -17.61 9.05 -18.14
C GLN A 165 -18.29 9.27 -16.78
N TYR A 166 -18.89 10.44 -16.61
CA TYR A 166 -19.23 11.15 -15.36
C TYR A 166 -20.14 10.43 -14.32
N ASP A 167 -20.62 9.20 -14.57
CA ASP A 167 -21.62 8.51 -13.73
C ASP A 167 -21.07 7.34 -12.91
N PHE A 168 -19.74 7.25 -12.76
CA PHE A 168 -19.05 6.02 -12.37
C PHE A 168 -19.16 5.64 -10.87
N VAL A 169 -19.16 6.61 -9.95
CA VAL A 169 -19.19 6.33 -8.50
C VAL A 169 -20.40 7.02 -7.88
N GLN A 170 -21.42 6.22 -7.53
CA GLN A 170 -22.39 6.68 -6.55
C GLN A 170 -21.71 6.76 -5.19
N TRP A 171 -21.61 7.97 -4.66
CA TRP A 171 -21.04 8.19 -3.35
C TRP A 171 -21.93 7.57 -2.27
N PRO A 172 -21.37 6.87 -1.29
CA PRO A 172 -22.15 6.34 -0.17
C PRO A 172 -22.80 7.50 0.59
N GLN A 173 -24.03 7.29 1.05
CA GLN A 173 -24.82 8.29 1.78
C GLN A 173 -24.12 8.78 3.06
N SER A 174 -23.29 7.93 3.67
CA SER A 174 -22.43 8.25 4.79
C SER A 174 -20.98 7.92 4.45
N ASN A 175 -20.08 8.88 4.63
CA ASN A 175 -18.64 8.68 4.58
C ASN A 175 -17.92 9.63 5.55
N TYR A 176 -16.64 9.36 5.79
CA TYR A 176 -15.78 10.11 6.71
C TYR A 176 -14.60 10.76 5.98
N ILE A 177 -14.72 10.92 4.66
CA ILE A 177 -13.69 11.47 3.79
C ILE A 177 -13.58 12.96 4.08
N GLN A 178 -12.38 13.38 4.48
CA GLN A 178 -12.04 14.76 4.77
C GLN A 178 -11.40 15.44 3.56
N ASN A 179 -10.56 14.70 2.83
CA ASN A 179 -9.85 15.19 1.65
C ASN A 179 -10.17 14.31 0.44
N MET A 180 -10.61 14.92 -0.65
CA MET A 180 -10.89 14.25 -1.90
C MET A 180 -10.25 14.99 -3.06
N THR A 181 -9.50 14.26 -3.87
CA THR A 181 -8.94 14.75 -5.13
C THR A 181 -9.45 13.89 -6.25
N LEU A 182 -10.03 14.53 -7.27
CA LEU A 182 -10.44 13.91 -8.51
C LEU A 182 -9.59 14.53 -9.62
N CYS A 183 -8.63 13.77 -10.13
CA CYS A 183 -7.76 14.25 -11.21
C CYS A 183 -8.48 14.08 -12.55
N ASN A 184 -8.72 15.19 -13.24
CA ASN A 184 -9.31 15.24 -14.59
C ASN A 184 -8.25 15.42 -15.69
#